data_AF-A0A4V1LTH7-F1
#
_entry.id   AF-A0A4V1LTH7-F1
#
_cell.length_a   1.000
_cell.length_b   1.000
_cell.length_c   1.000
_cell.angle_alpha   90.00
_cell.angle_beta   90.00
_cell.angle_gamma   90.00
#
_symmetry.space_group_name_H-M   'P 1'
#
loop_
_entity.id
_entity.type
_entity.pdbx_description
1 polymer ?
#
loop_
_entity_poly.entity_id
_entity_poly.type
_entity_poly.pdbx_seq_one_letter_code
_entity_poly.pdbx_strand_id
1 'polypeptide(L)' 'MRIEKLHIYGYGKLENVEMDLSLLTVLYGENEAGKSTIRSFMKSIL' A
#
# COMPACT_ATOMS: atom_id res chain seq x y z
N MET A 1 0.17 17.23 -2.89
CA MET A 1 -0.50 16.32 -1.94
C MET A 1 0.54 15.36 -1.38
N ARG A 2 0.52 15.10 -0.06
CA ARG A 2 1.41 14.15 0.63
C ARG A 2 0.56 13.14 1.39
N ILE A 3 0.75 11.85 1.13
CA ILE A 3 0.09 10.77 1.90
C ILE A 3 1.02 10.42 3.06
N GLU A 4 0.50 10.45 4.28
CA GLU A 4 1.27 10.17 5.51
C GLU A 4 1.00 8.78 6.06
N LYS A 5 -0.22 8.27 5.87
CA LYS A 5 -0.63 6.95 6.36
C LYS A 5 -1.57 6.27 5.37
N LEU A 6 -1.43 4.96 5.25
CA LEU A 6 -2.28 4.11 4.45
C LEU A 6 -2.99 3.09 5.35
N HIS A 7 -4.32 3.08 5.29
CA HIS A 7 -5.18 2.10 5.96
C HIS A 7 -5.99 1.36 4.91
N ILE A 8 -5.74 0.05 4.77
CA ILE A 8 -6.44 -0.83 3.84
C ILE A 8 -7.22 -1.86 4.64
N TYR A 9 -8.54 -1.67 4.75
CA TYR A 9 -9.41 -2.66 5.40
C TYR A 9 -9.53 -3.94 4.55
N GLY A 10 -9.72 -3.78 3.24
CA GLY A 10 -9.78 -4.90 2.29
C GLY A 10 -9.54 -4.44 0.85
N TYR A 11 -8.57 -5.03 0.16
CA TYR A 11 -8.31 -4.79 -1.27
C TYR A 11 -7.49 -5.92 -1.91
N GLY A 12 -8.10 -6.71 -2.79
CA GLY A 12 -7.48 -7.93 -3.30
C GLY A 12 -7.28 -8.95 -2.16
N LYS A 13 -6.03 -9.38 -1.92
CA LYS A 13 -5.63 -10.24 -0.78
C LYS A 13 -5.16 -9.46 0.45
N LEU A 14 -5.15 -8.12 0.40
CA LEU A 14 -4.73 -7.29 1.53
C LEU A 14 -5.90 -7.15 2.50
N GLU A 15 -5.65 -7.49 3.77
CA GLU A 15 -6.62 -7.41 4.86
C GLU A 15 -5.99 -6.67 6.04
N ASN A 16 -6.66 -5.61 6.52
CA ASN A 16 -6.24 -4.79 7.67
C ASN A 16 -4.76 -4.36 7.64
N VAL A 17 -4.30 -3.85 6.50
CA VAL A 17 -2.94 -3.32 6.35
C VAL A 17 -2.90 -1.87 6.82
N GLU A 18 -2.03 -1.58 7.79
CA GLU A 18 -1.68 -0.22 8.19
C GLU A 18 -0.20 0.04 7.94
N MET A 19 0.12 1.17 7.32
CA MET A 19 1.50 1.61 7.17
C MET A 19 1.63 3.12 7.15
N ASP A 20 2.68 3.62 7.81
CA ASP A 20 3.09 5.01 7.70
C ASP A 20 3.99 5.18 6.47
N LEU A 21 3.81 6.28 5.74
CA LEU A 21 4.56 6.60 4.54
C LEU A 21 5.50 7.77 4.81
N SER A 22 6.76 7.59 4.42
CA SER A 22 7.76 8.66 4.44
C SER A 22 7.89 9.30 3.05
N LEU A 23 8.79 10.30 2.94
CA LEU A 23 9.11 10.95 1.66
C LEU A 23 9.54 9.94 0.58
N LEU A 24 10.20 8.85 0.98
CA LEU A 24 10.54 7.71 0.13
C LEU A 24 10.19 6.41 0.85
N THR A 25 9.19 5.70 0.33
CA THR A 25 8.81 4.38 0.84
C THR A 25 9.09 3.33 -0.22
N VAL A 26 9.93 2.34 0.12
CA VAL A 26 10.27 1.22 -0.75
C VAL A 26 9.45 0.00 -0.32
N LEU A 27 8.59 -0.49 -1.21
CA LEU A 27 7.88 -1.75 -1.01
C LEU A 27 8.72 -2.91 -1.55
N TYR A 28 9.18 -3.80 -0.67
CA TYR A 28 10.01 -4.96 -1.01
C TYR A 28 9.44 -6.24 -0.37
N GLY A 29 9.88 -7.41 -0.84
CA GLY A 29 9.41 -8.72 -0.39
C GLY A 29 9.32 -9.75 -1.53
N GLU A 30 8.96 -10.98 -1.19
CA GLU A 30 8.84 -12.11 -2.14
C GLU A 30 7.79 -11.86 -3.24
N ASN A 31 7.83 -12.67 -4.30
CA ASN A 31 6.79 -12.61 -5.33
C ASN A 31 5.40 -12.81 -4.69
N GLU A 32 4.40 -12.12 -5.24
CA GLU A 32 3.02 -12.16 -4.74
C GLU A 32 2.78 -11.65 -3.30
N ALA A 33 3.77 -11.07 -2.61
CA ALA A 33 3.61 -10.45 -1.29
C ALA A 33 2.74 -9.17 -1.26
N GLY A 34 1.98 -8.86 -2.32
CA GLY A 34 1.04 -7.74 -2.34
C GLY A 34 1.61 -6.37 -2.71
N LYS A 35 2.90 -6.24 -3.03
CA LYS A 35 3.56 -4.95 -3.39
C LYS A 35 2.83 -4.20 -4.52
N SER A 36 2.55 -4.88 -5.63
CA SER A 36 1.83 -4.29 -6.77
C SER A 36 0.38 -3.95 -6.42
N THR A 37 -0.23 -4.74 -5.52
CA THR A 37 -1.59 -4.50 -5.03
C THR A 37 -1.69 -3.23 -4.19
N ILE A 38 -0.72 -2.97 -3.30
CA ILE A 38 -0.63 -1.71 -2.55
C ILE A 38 -0.50 -0.52 -3.51
N ARG A 39 0.36 -0.64 -4.54
CA ARG A 39 0.51 0.41 -5.56
C ARG A 39 -0.80 0.66 -6.33
N SER A 40 -1.53 -0.40 -6.70
CA SER A 40 -2.82 -0.27 -7.40
C SER A 40 -3.89 0.36 -6.51
N PHE A 41 -3.93 0.01 -5.23
CA PHE A 41 -4.81 0.65 -4.26
C PHE A 41 -4.55 2.15 -4.18
N MET A 42 -3.29 2.57 -3.99
CA MET A 42 -2.91 3.98 -3.97
C MET A 42 -3.34 4.71 -5.25
N LYS A 43 -3.15 4.09 -6.43
CA LYS A 43 -3.58 4.65 -7.72
C LYS A 43 -5.09 4.73 -7.92
N SER A 44 -5.89 3.99 -7.16
CA SER A 44 -7.35 4.01 -7.27
C SER A 44 -8.01 5.13 -6.46
N ILE A 45 -7.28 5.69 -5.49
CA ILE A 45 -7.75 6.80 -4.65
C ILE A 45 -7.36 8.15 -5.25
N LEU A 46 -6.22 8.19 -5.96
CA LEU A 46 -5.64 9.39 -6.56
C LEU A 46 -6.03 9.54 -8.03
#